data_AF-A0A1J6XGE6-F1
#
_entry.id   AF-A0A1J6XGE6-F1
#
_cell.length_a   1.000
_cell.length_b   1.000
_cell.length_c   1.000
_cell.angle_alpha   90.00
_cell.angle_beta   90.00
_cell.angle_gamma   90.00
#
_symmetry.space_group_name_H-M   'P 1'
#
loop_
_entity.id
_entity.type
_entity.pdbx_description
1 polymer ?
#
loop_
_entity_poly.entity_id
_entity_poly.type
_entity_poly.pdbx_seq_one_letter_code
_entity_poly.pdbx_strand_id
1 'polypeptide(L)'
;MTALPTSTTAIIVVAAGSGTRLGAGAPKALVDIDGRTVLRHALDGVFAAAPMQVVVVAPAGFEQAAADALLDADRDRGRRASVVVGGETRQESVAAGLAALHPEIEVVLVHDAARALTPASQIDAVAGAVTSEVGVIPALPVVDTLKQVSGGEVVGPVDRSLLAAAQTPQGFPRQPLLAAYERAARAGDEHTDDAALFAAAGGTVRSIPGSERAFKITTPADLERARMLVGGPTPVAPVLPRIGVGTDVHAFGGDGNLWLAGLEWPGEQPLSGHSDGDAVAHAMVDALLGAAGLGDIGQHFGTARPEYAGAHADFFLARTAAMLAEAGFAIGNVSVQFQGNRPRFSARRPEAERVLSSALGGATVTVSATTTDGLGFPGRGEGISVTAVALVHRI
;
A
#
# COMPACT_ATOMS: atom_id res chain seq x y z
N MET A 1 4.66 -44.57 -12.50
CA MET A 1 4.94 -43.38 -11.68
C MET A 1 6.40 -43.43 -11.30
N THR A 2 7.24 -42.71 -12.05
CA THR A 2 8.69 -42.65 -11.78
C THR A 2 8.87 -41.90 -10.47
N ALA A 3 9.46 -42.54 -9.46
CA ALA A 3 9.75 -41.90 -8.18
C ALA A 3 10.63 -40.68 -8.45
N LEU A 4 10.15 -39.49 -8.06
CA LEU A 4 10.97 -38.28 -8.07
C LEU A 4 12.24 -38.55 -7.26
N PRO A 5 13.43 -38.10 -7.71
CA PRO A 5 14.65 -38.25 -6.94
C PRO A 5 14.44 -37.64 -5.54
N THR A 6 14.72 -38.42 -4.50
CA THR A 6 14.61 -37.97 -3.11
C THR A 6 15.72 -36.97 -2.83
N SER A 7 15.34 -35.72 -2.54
CA SER A 7 16.27 -34.68 -2.08
C SER A 7 16.95 -35.11 -0.79
N THR A 8 18.27 -34.92 -0.70
CA THR A 8 19.07 -35.08 0.52
C THR A 8 19.14 -33.80 1.37
N THR A 9 18.43 -32.75 0.96
CA THR A 9 18.30 -31.48 1.68
C THR A 9 16.95 -31.37 2.37
N ALA A 10 16.95 -30.82 3.59
CA ALA A 10 15.76 -30.43 4.33
C ALA A 10 15.84 -29.00 4.84
N ILE A 11 14.69 -28.38 5.06
CA ILE A 11 14.55 -27.09 5.73
C ILE A 11 13.59 -27.19 6.91
N ILE A 12 14.05 -26.70 8.06
CA ILE A 12 13.29 -26.55 9.29
C ILE A 12 12.89 -25.08 9.40
N VAL A 13 11.58 -24.80 9.30
CA VAL A 13 11.01 -23.45 9.43
C VAL A 13 10.51 -23.27 10.84
N VAL A 14 11.25 -22.47 11.64
CA VAL A 14 10.95 -22.23 13.05
C VAL A 14 9.92 -21.11 13.18
N ALA A 15 8.70 -21.48 13.59
CA ALA A 15 7.58 -20.57 13.81
C ALA A 15 7.25 -20.33 15.31
N ALA A 16 7.91 -21.04 16.22
CA ALA A 16 7.63 -21.08 17.67
C ALA A 16 8.01 -19.82 18.48
N GLY A 17 8.45 -18.72 17.85
CA GLY A 17 8.87 -17.52 18.57
C GLY A 17 7.72 -16.71 19.17
N SER A 18 7.82 -16.34 20.47
CA SER A 18 6.82 -15.51 21.16
C SER A 18 6.71 -14.10 20.53
N GLY A 19 5.51 -13.70 20.08
CA GLY A 19 5.24 -12.43 19.38
C GLY A 19 5.09 -11.19 20.26
N THR A 20 5.65 -11.20 21.47
CA THR A 20 5.44 -10.18 22.52
C THR A 20 5.72 -8.74 22.07
N ARG A 21 6.65 -8.54 21.13
CA ARG A 21 7.03 -7.21 20.59
C ARG A 21 6.13 -6.67 19.47
N LEU A 22 5.28 -7.51 18.88
CA LEU A 22 4.36 -7.10 17.79
C LEU A 22 2.94 -6.78 18.29
N GLY A 23 2.67 -6.95 19.59
CA GLY A 23 1.41 -6.50 20.22
C GLY A 23 0.14 -7.22 19.76
N ALA A 24 0.24 -8.28 18.95
CA ALA A 24 -0.89 -8.85 18.23
C ALA A 24 -1.70 -9.94 18.99
N GLY A 25 -1.37 -10.26 20.24
CA GLY A 25 -2.03 -11.32 21.02
C GLY A 25 -1.86 -12.75 20.49
N ALA A 26 -1.23 -12.92 19.31
CA ALA A 26 -0.94 -14.19 18.65
C ALA A 26 0.57 -14.39 18.44
N PRO A 27 1.05 -15.65 18.23
CA PRO A 27 2.44 -15.92 17.87
C PRO A 27 2.88 -15.12 16.64
N LYS A 28 4.14 -14.70 16.65
CA LYS A 28 4.73 -13.83 15.61
C LYS A 28 4.56 -14.36 14.19
N ALA A 29 4.71 -15.67 14.03
CA ALA A 29 4.61 -16.33 12.74
C ALA A 29 3.18 -16.35 12.17
N LEU A 30 2.16 -16.05 12.99
CA LEU A 30 0.75 -16.03 12.59
C LEU A 30 0.20 -14.61 12.42
N VAL A 31 1.03 -13.58 12.60
CA VAL A 31 0.65 -12.20 12.30
C VAL A 31 0.36 -12.07 10.80
N ASP A 32 -0.70 -11.34 10.48
CA ASP A 32 -1.14 -11.08 9.12
C ASP A 32 -0.22 -10.10 8.37
N ILE A 33 0.01 -10.38 7.10
CA ILE A 33 0.55 -9.49 6.07
C ILE A 33 -0.35 -9.64 4.84
N ASP A 34 -1.22 -8.66 4.62
CA ASP A 34 -2.15 -8.55 3.48
C ASP A 34 -2.96 -9.82 3.20
N GLY A 35 -3.63 -10.34 4.25
CA GLY A 35 -4.53 -11.48 4.18
C GLY A 35 -3.84 -12.84 4.29
N ARG A 36 -2.52 -12.89 4.49
CA ARG A 36 -1.75 -14.13 4.67
C ARG A 36 -0.77 -13.99 5.84
N THR A 37 -0.56 -15.07 6.59
CA THR A 37 0.33 -15.05 7.76
C THR A 37 1.81 -14.89 7.38
N VAL A 38 2.62 -14.36 8.30
CA VAL A 38 4.09 -14.32 8.22
C VAL A 38 4.66 -15.70 7.82
N LEU A 39 4.19 -16.79 8.45
CA LEU A 39 4.56 -18.16 8.11
C LEU A 39 4.20 -18.51 6.67
N ARG A 40 2.99 -18.17 6.22
CA ARG A 40 2.56 -18.47 4.86
C ARG A 40 3.44 -17.78 3.82
N HIS A 41 3.83 -16.53 4.05
CA HIS A 41 4.78 -15.81 3.20
C HIS A 41 6.17 -16.44 3.22
N ALA A 42 6.69 -16.83 4.39
CA ALA A 42 7.96 -17.55 4.49
C ALA A 42 7.98 -18.82 3.64
N LEU A 43 6.86 -19.56 3.66
CA LEU A 43 6.69 -20.78 2.90
C LEU A 43 6.64 -20.52 1.37
N ASP A 44 6.22 -19.36 0.88
CA ASP A 44 6.27 -19.05 -0.55
C ASP A 44 7.71 -19.14 -1.09
N GLY A 45 8.68 -18.56 -0.37
CA GLY A 45 10.10 -18.66 -0.72
C GLY A 45 10.62 -20.10 -0.65
N VAL A 46 10.24 -20.84 0.40
CA VAL A 46 10.65 -22.24 0.61
C VAL A 46 10.15 -23.16 -0.50
N PHE A 47 8.88 -23.04 -0.91
CA PHE A 47 8.31 -23.89 -1.95
C PHE A 47 8.70 -23.46 -3.37
N ALA A 48 9.18 -22.21 -3.55
CA ALA A 48 9.75 -21.73 -4.80
C ALA A 48 11.23 -22.13 -5.01
N ALA A 49 11.95 -22.46 -3.92
CA ALA A 49 13.31 -23.00 -3.98
C ALA A 49 13.35 -24.43 -4.55
N ALA A 50 14.54 -25.00 -4.74
CA ALA A 50 14.70 -26.38 -5.18
C ALA A 50 13.94 -27.38 -4.28
N PRO A 51 13.48 -28.54 -4.82
CA PRO A 51 12.78 -29.55 -4.03
C PRO A 51 13.59 -30.01 -2.80
N MET A 52 12.98 -29.96 -1.62
CA MET A 52 13.58 -30.38 -0.33
C MET A 52 12.49 -30.87 0.64
N GLN A 53 12.88 -31.61 1.69
CA GLN A 53 11.97 -31.91 2.80
C GLN A 53 11.67 -30.61 3.57
N VAL A 54 10.42 -30.37 3.95
CA VAL A 54 10.01 -29.17 4.70
C VAL A 54 9.44 -29.60 6.06
N VAL A 55 10.01 -29.09 7.15
CA VAL A 55 9.47 -29.30 8.49
C VAL A 55 9.13 -27.94 9.10
N VAL A 56 7.87 -27.70 9.40
CA VAL A 56 7.42 -26.49 10.10
C VAL A 56 7.35 -26.80 11.59
N VAL A 57 8.06 -26.01 12.40
CA VAL A 57 8.00 -26.11 13.86
C VAL A 57 7.01 -25.08 14.39
N ALA A 58 5.80 -25.53 14.72
CA ALA A 58 4.70 -24.71 15.21
C ALA A 58 4.85 -24.38 16.70
N PRO A 59 4.41 -23.20 17.16
CA PRO A 59 4.17 -22.98 18.59
C PRO A 59 3.12 -23.96 19.12
N ALA A 60 3.28 -24.42 20.36
CA ALA A 60 2.29 -25.28 21.02
C ALA A 60 0.88 -24.63 21.02
N GLY A 61 -0.13 -25.42 20.63
CA GLY A 61 -1.52 -24.94 20.50
C GLY A 61 -1.84 -24.25 19.17
N PHE A 62 -0.88 -24.13 18.25
CA PHE A 62 -1.05 -23.52 16.93
C PHE A 62 -0.68 -24.47 15.78
N GLU A 63 -0.68 -25.77 16.04
CA GLU A 63 -0.34 -26.83 15.09
C GLU A 63 -1.25 -26.80 13.87
N GLN A 64 -2.56 -26.64 14.09
CA GLN A 64 -3.54 -26.59 13.02
C GLN A 64 -3.32 -25.37 12.11
N ALA A 65 -3.09 -24.18 12.68
CA ALA A 65 -2.84 -22.98 11.90
C ALA A 65 -1.55 -23.09 11.06
N ALA A 66 -0.52 -23.74 11.60
CA ALA A 66 0.70 -24.03 10.86
C ALA A 66 0.47 -25.06 9.74
N ALA A 67 -0.34 -26.10 10.00
CA ALA A 67 -0.72 -27.10 9.00
C ALA A 67 -1.53 -26.48 7.85
N ASP A 68 -2.48 -25.60 8.15
CA ASP A 68 -3.28 -24.90 7.15
C ASP A 68 -2.39 -24.00 6.26
N ALA A 69 -1.45 -23.26 6.88
CA ALA A 69 -0.48 -22.45 6.14
C ALA A 69 0.46 -23.30 5.27
N LEU A 70 0.84 -24.49 5.75
CA LEU A 70 1.67 -25.45 5.00
C LEU A 70 0.93 -26.03 3.79
N LEU A 71 -0.34 -26.44 3.99
CA LEU A 71 -1.19 -26.99 2.94
C LEU A 71 -1.46 -25.95 1.83
N ASP A 72 -1.78 -24.70 2.18
CA ASP A 72 -1.98 -23.63 1.19
C ASP A 72 -0.68 -23.24 0.46
N ALA A 73 0.49 -23.53 1.04
CA ALA A 73 1.79 -23.32 0.40
C ALA A 73 2.20 -24.46 -0.53
N ASP A 74 1.94 -25.72 -0.17
CA ASP A 74 2.32 -26.88 -0.97
C ASP A 74 1.54 -26.95 -2.29
N ARG A 75 0.25 -26.54 -2.34
CA ARG A 75 -0.61 -26.49 -3.55
C ARG A 75 -0.39 -27.69 -4.50
N ASP A 76 -0.44 -28.91 -3.97
CA ASP A 76 -0.23 -30.17 -4.70
C ASP A 76 1.18 -30.38 -5.31
N ARG A 77 2.20 -29.63 -4.87
CA ARG A 77 3.60 -29.90 -5.23
C ARG A 77 4.10 -31.24 -4.69
N GLY A 78 3.39 -31.83 -3.72
CA GLY A 78 3.63 -33.18 -3.22
C GLY A 78 4.99 -33.31 -2.54
N ARG A 79 5.50 -32.23 -1.92
CA ARG A 79 6.76 -32.29 -1.18
C ARG A 79 6.58 -33.11 0.11
N ARG A 80 7.68 -33.67 0.60
CA ARG A 80 7.73 -34.26 1.95
C ARG A 80 7.66 -33.13 2.97
N ALA A 81 6.46 -32.79 3.39
CA ALA A 81 6.19 -31.66 4.28
C ALA A 81 5.46 -32.11 5.55
N SER A 82 5.89 -31.65 6.72
CA SER A 82 5.27 -31.99 8.01
C SER A 82 5.29 -30.82 8.99
N VAL A 83 4.38 -30.86 9.96
CA VAL A 83 4.37 -29.93 11.11
C VAL A 83 4.74 -30.70 12.36
N VAL A 84 5.59 -30.10 13.20
CA VAL A 84 5.90 -30.58 14.56
C VAL A 84 5.70 -29.48 15.58
N VAL A 85 5.52 -29.84 16.83
CA VAL A 85 5.40 -28.89 17.95
C VAL A 85 6.79 -28.49 18.42
N GLY A 86 7.03 -27.19 18.58
CA GLY A 86 8.26 -26.64 19.15
C GLY A 86 8.31 -26.72 20.67
N GLY A 87 9.51 -26.59 21.23
CA GLY A 87 9.74 -26.49 22.68
C GLY A 87 9.64 -25.06 23.21
N GLU A 88 10.03 -24.88 24.48
CA GLU A 88 10.02 -23.57 25.17
C GLU A 88 11.12 -22.66 24.64
N THR A 89 12.26 -23.26 24.23
CA THR A 89 13.38 -22.52 23.66
C THR A 89 13.46 -22.67 22.14
N ARG A 90 14.18 -21.75 21.48
CA ARG A 90 14.50 -21.87 20.06
C ARG A 90 15.27 -23.16 19.77
N GLN A 91 16.21 -23.52 20.64
CA GLN A 91 17.05 -24.70 20.51
C GLN A 91 16.20 -25.99 20.57
N GLU A 92 15.29 -26.10 21.53
CA GLU A 92 14.36 -27.24 21.61
C GLU A 92 13.44 -27.32 20.39
N SER A 93 12.96 -26.18 19.91
CA SER A 93 12.15 -26.10 18.70
C SER A 93 12.90 -26.64 17.46
N VAL A 94 14.16 -26.27 17.28
CA VAL A 94 14.97 -26.81 16.18
C VAL A 94 15.26 -28.29 16.37
N ALA A 95 15.54 -28.74 17.60
CA ALA A 95 15.76 -30.15 17.92
C ALA A 95 14.53 -31.02 17.57
N ALA A 96 13.31 -30.54 17.85
CA ALA A 96 12.08 -31.20 17.42
C ALA A 96 11.98 -31.30 15.89
N GLY A 97 12.38 -30.25 15.17
CA GLY A 97 12.48 -30.27 13.71
C GLY A 97 13.50 -31.28 13.18
N LEU A 98 14.68 -31.36 13.82
CA LEU A 98 15.76 -32.30 13.47
C LEU A 98 15.31 -33.76 13.63
N ALA A 99 14.54 -34.06 14.68
CA ALA A 99 14.00 -35.38 14.95
C ALA A 99 12.98 -35.86 13.89
N ALA A 100 12.35 -34.92 13.16
CA ALA A 100 11.38 -35.22 12.10
C ALA A 100 12.01 -35.42 10.71
N LEU A 101 13.33 -35.24 10.59
CA LEU A 101 14.03 -35.37 9.31
C LEU A 101 14.17 -36.83 8.88
N HIS A 102 13.89 -37.09 7.61
CA HIS A 102 14.01 -38.44 7.05
C HIS A 102 15.46 -38.93 7.06
N PRO A 103 15.72 -40.25 7.15
CA PRO A 103 17.09 -40.78 7.30
C PRO A 103 18.08 -40.37 6.20
N GLU A 104 17.61 -40.18 4.96
CA GLU A 104 18.41 -39.82 3.80
C GLU A 104 18.87 -38.35 3.74
N ILE A 105 18.40 -37.50 4.66
CA ILE A 105 18.81 -36.09 4.70
C ILE A 105 20.27 -35.97 5.16
N GLU A 106 21.06 -35.26 4.37
CA GLU A 106 22.48 -34.96 4.59
C GLU A 106 22.72 -33.48 4.90
N VAL A 107 21.90 -32.58 4.34
CA VAL A 107 22.00 -31.12 4.53
C VAL A 107 20.73 -30.59 5.20
N VAL A 108 20.90 -29.79 6.26
CA VAL A 108 19.80 -29.18 7.00
C VAL A 108 19.90 -27.67 6.95
N LEU A 109 18.82 -27.02 6.56
CA LEU A 109 18.64 -25.58 6.65
C LEU A 109 17.75 -25.25 7.84
N VAL A 110 18.15 -24.32 8.71
CA VAL A 110 17.31 -23.78 9.78
C VAL A 110 16.92 -22.36 9.42
N HIS A 111 15.61 -22.11 9.30
CA HIS A 111 15.04 -20.85 8.84
C HIS A 111 14.06 -20.26 9.85
N ASP A 112 14.11 -18.94 10.03
CA ASP A 112 13.17 -18.23 10.91
C ASP A 112 11.94 -17.85 10.09
N ALA A 113 10.74 -18.26 10.49
CA ALA A 113 9.51 -17.85 9.81
C ALA A 113 9.35 -16.32 9.74
N ALA A 114 9.92 -15.59 10.71
CA ALA A 114 9.94 -14.14 10.75
C ALA A 114 10.75 -13.47 9.63
N ARG A 115 11.55 -14.21 8.85
CA ARG A 115 12.23 -13.73 7.64
C ARG A 115 11.40 -14.06 6.40
N ALA A 116 10.13 -13.66 6.46
CA ALA A 116 9.06 -14.12 5.58
C ALA A 116 9.27 -13.87 4.08
N LEU A 117 10.12 -12.90 3.72
CA LEU A 117 10.33 -12.50 2.32
C LEU A 117 11.68 -12.97 1.75
N THR A 118 12.30 -13.95 2.40
CA THR A 118 13.57 -14.54 1.96
C THR A 118 13.43 -15.13 0.55
N PRO A 119 14.21 -14.66 -0.44
CA PRO A 119 14.11 -15.17 -1.80
C PRO A 119 14.48 -16.64 -1.92
N ALA A 120 13.81 -17.37 -2.81
CA ALA A 120 14.14 -18.77 -3.12
C ALA A 120 15.61 -18.96 -3.51
N SER A 121 16.17 -18.02 -4.31
CA SER A 121 17.58 -18.03 -4.70
C SER A 121 18.55 -17.93 -3.52
N GLN A 122 18.17 -17.26 -2.42
CA GLN A 122 18.98 -17.23 -1.20
C GLN A 122 18.97 -18.59 -0.50
N ILE A 123 17.82 -19.27 -0.47
CA ILE A 123 17.68 -20.61 0.12
C ILE A 123 18.53 -21.61 -0.66
N ASP A 124 18.44 -21.59 -2.00
CA ASP A 124 19.23 -22.45 -2.88
C ASP A 124 20.73 -22.18 -2.76
N ALA A 125 21.14 -20.91 -2.65
CA ALA A 125 22.53 -20.53 -2.49
C ALA A 125 23.12 -21.04 -1.17
N VAL A 126 22.36 -20.98 -0.07
CA VAL A 126 22.80 -21.55 1.21
C VAL A 126 22.91 -23.08 1.10
N ALA A 127 21.88 -23.74 0.55
CA ALA A 127 21.88 -25.20 0.40
C ALA A 127 23.07 -25.71 -0.42
N GLY A 128 23.36 -25.09 -1.56
CA GLY A 128 24.43 -25.50 -2.46
C GLY A 128 25.84 -25.19 -1.97
N ALA A 129 25.99 -24.33 -0.96
CA ALA A 129 27.28 -23.93 -0.41
C ALA A 129 27.72 -24.78 0.81
N VAL A 130 26.79 -25.52 1.42
CA VAL A 130 27.10 -26.44 2.53
C VAL A 130 27.99 -27.57 2.02
N THR A 131 29.03 -27.91 2.78
CA THR A 131 29.87 -29.09 2.54
C THR A 131 29.72 -30.07 3.70
N SER A 132 30.37 -31.24 3.61
CA SER A 132 30.37 -32.25 4.68
C SER A 132 30.91 -31.74 6.02
N GLU A 133 31.67 -30.64 6.03
CA GLU A 133 32.36 -30.11 7.21
C GLU A 133 32.01 -28.65 7.54
N VAL A 134 31.45 -27.90 6.58
CA VAL A 134 31.28 -26.45 6.68
C VAL A 134 29.80 -26.08 6.68
N GLY A 135 29.37 -25.40 7.74
CA GLY A 135 28.10 -24.70 7.81
C GLY A 135 28.14 -23.36 7.08
N VAL A 136 26.99 -22.89 6.61
CA VAL A 136 26.86 -21.67 5.80
C VAL A 136 25.76 -20.77 6.33
N ILE A 137 26.05 -19.48 6.46
CA ILE A 137 25.05 -18.46 6.78
C ILE A 137 25.04 -17.33 5.74
N PRO A 138 23.87 -16.80 5.37
CA PRO A 138 23.79 -15.52 4.69
C PRO A 138 24.05 -14.40 5.67
N ALA A 139 24.79 -13.36 5.26
CA ALA A 139 25.04 -12.20 6.09
C ALA A 139 25.12 -10.91 5.27
N LEU A 140 24.68 -9.79 5.85
CA LEU A 140 24.81 -8.45 5.28
C LEU A 140 25.92 -7.67 6.01
N PRO A 141 26.68 -6.82 5.31
CA PRO A 141 27.65 -5.94 5.96
C PRO A 141 26.93 -4.96 6.90
N VAL A 142 27.60 -4.59 8.00
CA VAL A 142 27.09 -3.54 8.89
C VAL A 142 27.43 -2.17 8.31
N VAL A 143 26.40 -1.41 7.95
CA VAL A 143 26.54 -0.08 7.31
C VAL A 143 26.55 1.08 8.30
N ASP A 144 25.97 0.90 9.48
CA ASP A 144 25.91 1.94 10.52
C ASP A 144 27.20 1.99 11.33
N THR A 145 27.46 3.12 11.98
CA THR A 145 28.55 3.21 12.96
C THR A 145 28.11 2.53 14.25
N LEU A 146 28.79 1.47 14.66
CA LEU A 146 28.49 0.77 15.90
C LEU A 146 29.33 1.30 17.07
N LYS A 147 28.71 1.32 18.25
CA LYS A 147 29.32 1.70 19.53
C LYS A 147 29.13 0.57 20.52
N GLN A 148 30.17 0.29 21.30
CA GLN A 148 30.03 -0.55 22.49
C GLN A 148 29.39 0.31 23.59
N VAL A 149 28.37 -0.22 24.25
CA VAL A 149 27.63 0.47 25.31
C VAL A 149 27.61 -0.38 26.58
N SER A 150 27.78 0.25 27.74
CA SER A 150 27.64 -0.37 29.06
C SER A 150 26.91 0.60 29.99
N GLY A 151 25.83 0.17 30.65
CA GLY A 151 25.06 1.04 31.54
C GLY A 151 24.45 2.29 30.87
N GLY A 152 24.31 2.31 29.54
CA GLY A 152 23.85 3.48 28.78
C GLY A 152 24.97 4.43 28.33
N GLU A 153 26.21 4.20 28.76
CA GLU A 153 27.37 4.99 28.34
C GLU A 153 28.10 4.34 27.16
N VAL A 154 28.59 5.18 26.24
CA VAL A 154 29.41 4.73 25.11
C VAL A 154 30.83 4.43 25.60
N VAL A 155 31.21 3.15 25.55
CA VAL A 155 32.50 2.65 26.05
C VAL A 155 33.58 2.70 24.96
N GLY A 156 33.20 2.62 23.69
CA GLY A 156 34.16 2.68 22.59
C GLY A 156 33.56 2.45 21.21
N PRO A 157 34.35 2.69 20.14
CA PRO A 157 33.96 2.32 18.79
C PRO A 157 34.06 0.81 18.57
N VAL A 158 33.28 0.29 17.62
CA VAL A 158 33.42 -1.08 17.12
C VAL A 158 33.83 -1.02 15.65
N ASP A 159 34.86 -1.79 15.27
CA ASP A 159 35.25 -1.91 13.86
C ASP A 159 34.21 -2.73 13.09
N ARG A 160 33.29 -2.02 12.44
CA ARG A 160 32.21 -2.62 11.66
C ARG A 160 32.68 -3.41 10.43
N SER A 161 33.93 -3.23 9.98
CA SER A 161 34.47 -3.98 8.84
C SER A 161 34.66 -5.47 9.15
N LEU A 162 34.76 -5.81 10.43
CA LEU A 162 34.86 -7.18 10.94
C LEU A 162 33.50 -7.78 11.29
N LEU A 163 32.39 -7.07 11.04
CA LEU A 163 31.05 -7.45 11.47
C LEU A 163 30.10 -7.65 10.29
N ALA A 164 29.18 -8.59 10.48
CA ALA A 164 28.08 -8.83 9.57
C ALA A 164 26.80 -9.17 10.34
N ALA A 165 25.66 -8.72 9.82
CA ALA A 165 24.34 -9.06 10.32
C ALA A 165 23.93 -10.42 9.76
N ALA A 166 24.00 -11.46 10.61
CA ALA A 166 23.61 -12.81 10.24
C ALA A 166 22.12 -12.91 9.88
N GLN A 167 21.84 -13.70 8.86
CA GLN A 167 20.51 -14.02 8.36
C GLN A 167 20.24 -15.52 8.42
N THR A 168 19.00 -15.92 8.12
CA THR A 168 18.64 -17.32 7.92
C THR A 168 17.96 -17.45 6.53
N PRO A 169 17.97 -18.63 5.88
CA PRO A 169 18.34 -19.95 6.40
C PRO A 169 19.82 -20.09 6.74
N GLN A 170 20.14 -20.81 7.81
CA GLN A 170 21.49 -21.26 8.14
C GLN A 170 21.62 -22.74 7.77
N GLY A 171 22.59 -23.10 6.95
CA GLY A 171 22.76 -24.45 6.42
C GLY A 171 23.90 -25.20 7.07
N PHE A 172 23.73 -26.49 7.35
CA PHE A 172 24.74 -27.32 8.00
C PHE A 172 24.71 -28.77 7.49
N PRO A 173 25.86 -29.49 7.52
CA PRO A 173 25.85 -30.94 7.39
C PRO A 173 25.14 -31.56 8.60
N ARG A 174 24.19 -32.46 8.35
CA ARG A 174 23.27 -32.99 9.36
C ARG A 174 23.98 -33.65 10.54
N GLN A 175 24.91 -34.57 10.27
CA GLN A 175 25.54 -35.37 11.32
C GLN A 175 26.38 -34.50 12.28
N PRO A 176 27.24 -33.59 11.79
CA PRO A 176 27.88 -32.60 12.65
C PRO A 176 26.90 -31.70 13.41
N LEU A 177 25.78 -31.27 12.79
CA LEU A 177 24.78 -30.46 13.47
C LEU A 177 24.12 -31.21 14.64
N LEU A 178 23.73 -32.46 14.44
CA LEU A 178 23.15 -33.31 15.49
C LEU A 178 24.12 -33.48 16.66
N ALA A 179 25.39 -33.77 16.39
CA ALA A 179 26.42 -33.89 17.42
C ALA A 179 26.61 -32.58 18.22
N ALA A 180 26.51 -31.43 17.55
CA ALA A 180 26.57 -30.13 18.21
C ALA A 180 25.38 -29.90 19.15
N TYR A 181 24.16 -30.25 18.71
CA TYR A 181 22.95 -30.18 19.52
C TYR A 181 23.00 -31.11 20.75
N GLU A 182 23.47 -32.35 20.57
CA GLU A 182 23.66 -33.29 21.69
C GLU A 182 24.67 -32.76 22.71
N ARG A 183 25.76 -32.15 22.25
CA ARG A 183 26.78 -31.56 23.13
C ARG A 183 26.22 -30.39 23.92
N ALA A 184 25.53 -29.45 23.26
CA ALA A 184 24.91 -28.30 23.91
C ALA A 184 23.88 -28.74 24.96
N ALA A 185 23.04 -29.73 24.63
CA ALA A 185 22.07 -30.29 25.56
C ALA A 185 22.72 -30.93 26.80
N ARG A 186 23.86 -31.63 26.64
CA ARG A 186 24.60 -32.20 27.79
C ARG A 186 25.29 -31.14 28.65
N ALA A 187 25.74 -30.04 28.03
CA ALA A 187 26.39 -28.94 28.73
C ALA A 187 25.40 -27.98 29.41
N GLY A 188 24.14 -27.96 28.96
CA GLY A 188 23.16 -26.96 29.39
C GLY A 188 23.42 -25.57 28.77
N ASP A 189 24.12 -25.53 27.63
CA ASP A 189 24.47 -24.28 26.95
C ASP A 189 23.31 -23.81 26.06
N GLU A 190 22.99 -22.52 26.15
CA GLU A 190 22.06 -21.85 25.23
C GLU A 190 22.83 -20.96 24.25
N HIS A 191 22.51 -21.11 22.96
CA HIS A 191 23.08 -20.30 21.89
C HIS A 191 22.04 -19.42 21.21
N THR A 192 22.49 -18.26 20.70
CA THR A 192 21.62 -17.26 20.07
C THR A 192 21.14 -17.69 18.68
N ASP A 193 21.92 -18.52 17.98
CA ASP A 193 21.57 -19.14 16.70
C ASP A 193 22.30 -20.49 16.49
N ASP A 194 21.98 -21.18 15.39
CA ASP A 194 22.55 -22.50 15.07
C ASP A 194 24.02 -22.41 14.67
N ALA A 195 24.43 -21.31 14.06
CA ALA A 195 25.82 -21.07 13.69
C ALA A 195 26.73 -20.95 14.92
N ALA A 196 26.29 -20.25 15.97
CA ALA A 196 27.01 -20.15 17.23
C ALA A 196 27.13 -21.51 17.92
N LEU A 197 26.05 -22.29 17.96
CA LEU A 197 26.05 -23.66 18.49
C LEU A 197 27.02 -24.56 17.72
N PHE A 198 26.96 -24.51 16.39
CA PHE A 198 27.82 -25.31 15.52
C PHE A 198 29.30 -24.97 15.71
N ALA A 199 29.62 -23.66 15.78
CA ALA A 199 30.97 -23.18 16.01
C ALA A 199 31.49 -23.57 17.41
N ALA A 200 30.66 -23.47 18.45
CA ALA A 200 31.02 -23.87 19.81
C ALA A 200 31.35 -25.36 19.93
N ALA A 201 30.72 -26.19 19.09
CA ALA A 201 31.04 -27.61 18.97
C ALA A 201 32.33 -27.92 18.17
N GLY A 202 33.00 -26.89 17.63
CA GLY A 202 34.21 -27.00 16.81
C GLY A 202 33.97 -27.03 15.30
N GLY A 203 32.72 -26.84 14.86
CA GLY A 203 32.36 -26.76 13.45
C GLY A 203 32.83 -25.46 12.80
N THR A 204 33.10 -25.50 11.50
CA THR A 204 33.45 -24.29 10.73
C THR A 204 32.20 -23.69 10.11
N VAL A 205 32.00 -22.37 10.26
CA VAL A 205 30.91 -21.63 9.61
C VAL A 205 31.48 -20.60 8.65
N ARG A 206 30.97 -20.58 7.42
CA ARG A 206 31.29 -19.59 6.38
C ARG A 206 30.08 -18.68 6.14
N SER A 207 30.32 -17.41 5.87
CA SER A 207 29.29 -16.51 5.37
C SER A 207 29.25 -16.45 3.84
N ILE A 208 28.05 -16.27 3.30
CA ILE A 208 27.81 -15.85 1.90
C ILE A 208 27.03 -14.52 1.90
N PRO A 209 27.02 -13.77 0.79
CA PRO A 209 26.19 -12.57 0.68
C PRO A 209 24.72 -12.87 1.00
N GLY A 210 24.14 -12.06 1.89
CA GLY A 210 22.73 -12.11 2.26
C GLY A 210 21.83 -11.28 1.34
N SER A 211 20.54 -11.22 1.68
CA SER A 211 19.53 -10.47 0.95
C SER A 211 18.83 -9.46 1.85
N GLU A 212 18.68 -8.22 1.39
CA GLU A 212 17.89 -7.21 2.12
C GLU A 212 16.42 -7.62 2.31
N ARG A 213 15.88 -8.47 1.43
CA ARG A 213 14.53 -9.02 1.56
C ARG A 213 14.40 -10.04 2.70
N ALA A 214 15.50 -10.63 3.16
CA ALA A 214 15.55 -11.57 4.28
C ALA A 214 15.65 -10.87 5.66
N PHE A 215 15.20 -9.61 5.77
CA PHE A 215 15.11 -8.93 7.06
C PHE A 215 14.14 -9.65 8.00
N LYS A 216 14.44 -9.63 9.29
CA LYS A 216 13.62 -10.30 10.30
C LYS A 216 12.54 -9.34 10.77
N ILE A 217 11.30 -9.59 10.37
CA ILE A 217 10.14 -8.82 10.85
C ILE A 217 10.12 -8.92 12.36
N THR A 218 10.31 -7.85 13.15
CA THR A 218 10.41 -7.93 14.62
C THR A 218 9.64 -6.83 15.33
N THR A 219 9.53 -5.68 14.70
CA THR A 219 8.82 -4.48 15.17
C THR A 219 7.64 -4.18 14.25
N PRO A 220 6.69 -3.32 14.68
CA PRO A 220 5.62 -2.84 13.82
C PRO A 220 6.12 -2.18 12.52
N ALA A 221 7.25 -1.45 12.57
CA ALA A 221 7.85 -0.85 11.38
C ALA A 221 8.35 -1.89 10.37
N ASP A 222 8.87 -3.03 10.84
CA ASP A 222 9.25 -4.12 9.95
C ASP A 222 8.02 -4.78 9.29
N LEU A 223 6.90 -4.86 10.02
CA LEU A 223 5.66 -5.40 9.50
C LEU A 223 5.12 -4.51 8.37
N GLU A 224 5.14 -3.19 8.56
CA GLU A 224 4.76 -2.22 7.53
C GLU A 224 5.68 -2.32 6.31
N ARG A 225 6.99 -2.39 6.53
CA ARG A 225 7.97 -2.63 5.46
C ARG A 225 7.64 -3.92 4.70
N ALA A 226 7.24 -4.98 5.39
CA ALA A 226 6.86 -6.25 4.75
C ALA A 226 5.59 -6.10 3.92
N ARG A 227 4.56 -5.40 4.41
CA ARG A 227 3.31 -5.10 3.65
C ARG A 227 3.62 -4.36 2.35
N MET A 228 4.42 -3.30 2.41
CA MET A 228 4.85 -2.56 1.21
C MET A 228 5.57 -3.44 0.17
N LEU A 229 6.33 -4.45 0.61
CA LEU A 229 7.06 -5.35 -0.28
C LEU A 229 6.22 -6.51 -0.82
N VAL A 230 5.17 -6.92 -0.09
CA VAL A 230 4.24 -7.99 -0.48
C VAL A 230 3.15 -7.47 -1.41
N GLY A 231 2.58 -6.30 -1.12
CA GLY A 231 1.53 -5.68 -1.93
C GLY A 231 1.98 -5.24 -3.32
N GLY A 232 3.27 -5.32 -3.64
CA GLY A 232 3.88 -4.55 -4.74
C GLY A 232 3.68 -3.05 -4.49
N PRO A 233 4.07 -2.16 -5.41
CA PRO A 233 3.35 -0.90 -5.47
C PRO A 233 1.88 -1.26 -5.67
N THR A 234 1.05 -1.04 -4.65
CA THR A 234 -0.39 -1.09 -4.83
C THR A 234 -0.65 -0.25 -6.07
N PRO A 235 -1.27 -0.78 -7.15
CA PRO A 235 -2.03 0.11 -7.99
C PRO A 235 -3.11 0.59 -7.05
N VAL A 236 -2.87 1.71 -6.37
CA VAL A 236 -3.93 2.67 -6.11
C VAL A 236 -4.52 2.79 -7.50
N ALA A 237 -5.66 2.13 -7.75
CA ALA A 237 -6.43 2.44 -8.93
C ALA A 237 -6.45 3.97 -8.92
N PRO A 238 -5.87 4.64 -9.92
CA PRO A 238 -5.68 6.07 -9.84
C PRO A 238 -7.02 6.63 -9.40
N VAL A 239 -7.05 7.47 -8.36
CA VAL A 239 -8.27 8.16 -7.98
C VAL A 239 -8.62 8.97 -9.21
N LEU A 240 -9.44 8.39 -10.08
CA LEU A 240 -9.66 8.94 -11.40
C LEU A 240 -10.45 10.21 -11.15
N PRO A 241 -9.93 11.38 -11.53
CA PRO A 241 -10.69 12.60 -11.43
C PRO A 241 -12.00 12.40 -12.22
N ARG A 242 -13.10 12.83 -11.63
CA ARG A 242 -14.41 12.79 -12.29
C ARG A 242 -14.61 14.11 -13.02
N ILE A 243 -15.22 14.00 -14.19
CA ILE A 243 -15.52 15.14 -15.05
C ILE A 243 -17.03 15.24 -15.16
N GLY A 244 -17.55 16.46 -15.01
CA GLY A 244 -18.96 16.77 -15.27
C GLY A 244 -19.08 17.87 -16.31
N VAL A 245 -20.17 17.83 -17.06
CA VAL A 245 -20.51 18.82 -18.08
C VAL A 245 -21.86 19.40 -17.70
N GLY A 246 -21.95 20.73 -17.66
CA GLY A 246 -23.18 21.47 -17.44
C GLY A 246 -23.46 22.38 -18.62
N THR A 247 -24.73 22.56 -18.96
CA THR A 247 -25.16 23.46 -20.03
C THR A 247 -26.37 24.21 -19.58
N ASP A 248 -26.38 25.51 -19.83
CA ASP A 248 -27.53 26.34 -19.50
C ASP A 248 -27.80 27.37 -20.60
N VAL A 249 -29.08 27.71 -20.77
CA VAL A 249 -29.55 28.58 -21.86
C VAL A 249 -30.59 29.54 -21.31
N HIS A 250 -30.33 30.83 -21.49
CA HIS A 250 -31.26 31.89 -21.10
C HIS A 250 -31.54 32.80 -22.28
N ALA A 251 -32.82 33.17 -22.45
CA ALA A 251 -33.23 34.19 -23.41
C ALA A 251 -32.88 35.59 -22.87
N PHE A 252 -32.62 36.55 -23.75
CA PHE A 252 -32.58 37.95 -23.33
C PHE A 252 -34.01 38.48 -23.12
N GLY A 253 -34.24 39.22 -22.03
CA GLY A 253 -35.56 39.77 -21.72
C GLY A 253 -35.78 40.01 -20.22
N GLY A 254 -36.85 40.71 -19.89
CA GLY A 254 -37.18 41.11 -18.51
C GLY A 254 -36.67 42.50 -18.15
N ASP A 255 -36.89 42.88 -16.89
CA ASP A 255 -36.48 44.16 -16.30
C ASP A 255 -35.29 43.95 -15.35
N GLY A 256 -34.40 44.93 -15.26
CA GLY A 256 -33.25 44.91 -14.34
C GLY A 256 -31.89 44.91 -15.06
N ASN A 257 -30.84 44.55 -14.31
CA ASN A 257 -29.48 44.50 -14.81
C ASN A 257 -29.08 43.06 -15.20
N LEU A 258 -28.23 42.93 -16.21
CA LEU A 258 -27.66 41.65 -16.59
C LEU A 258 -26.67 41.16 -15.52
N TRP A 259 -26.89 39.97 -14.99
CA TRP A 259 -25.90 39.22 -14.22
C TRP A 259 -25.37 38.07 -15.07
N LEU A 260 -24.05 37.99 -15.20
CA LEU A 260 -23.38 36.95 -15.97
C LEU A 260 -21.94 36.76 -15.48
N ALA A 261 -21.56 35.51 -15.24
CA ALA A 261 -20.23 35.12 -14.76
C ALA A 261 -19.84 35.76 -13.41
N GLY A 262 -20.80 35.84 -12.49
CA GLY A 262 -20.67 36.41 -11.15
C GLY A 262 -20.62 37.94 -11.11
N LEU A 263 -20.85 38.61 -12.24
CA LEU A 263 -20.74 40.06 -12.36
C LEU A 263 -22.04 40.69 -12.84
N GLU A 264 -22.35 41.87 -12.30
CA GLU A 264 -23.34 42.78 -12.87
C GLU A 264 -22.77 43.50 -14.10
N TRP A 265 -23.57 43.63 -15.15
CA TRP A 265 -23.24 44.31 -16.41
C TRP A 265 -24.22 45.47 -16.65
N PRO A 266 -23.91 46.69 -16.14
CA PRO A 266 -24.81 47.83 -16.26
C PRO A 266 -25.06 48.24 -17.72
N GLY A 267 -26.32 48.48 -18.06
CA GLY A 267 -26.74 48.94 -19.40
C GLY A 267 -26.78 47.85 -20.47
N GLU A 268 -26.52 46.60 -20.12
CA GLU A 268 -26.75 45.44 -20.99
C GLU A 268 -28.15 44.84 -20.72
N GLN A 269 -28.72 44.19 -21.72
CA GLN A 269 -30.05 43.57 -21.60
C GLN A 269 -29.99 42.37 -20.64
N PRO A 270 -30.91 42.26 -19.66
CA PRO A 270 -30.92 41.16 -18.71
C PRO A 270 -31.29 39.82 -19.37
N LEU A 271 -30.98 38.74 -18.67
CA LEU A 271 -31.41 37.39 -19.02
C LEU A 271 -32.75 37.06 -18.35
N SER A 272 -33.67 36.52 -19.13
CA SER A 272 -34.96 36.02 -18.67
C SER A 272 -34.74 34.68 -17.98
N GLY A 273 -35.05 34.61 -16.69
CA GLY A 273 -34.83 33.44 -15.85
C GLY A 273 -35.44 33.62 -14.46
N HIS A 274 -35.52 32.51 -13.71
CA HIS A 274 -35.70 32.56 -12.26
C HIS A 274 -34.30 32.64 -11.62
N SER A 275 -34.18 33.16 -10.39
CA SER A 275 -32.93 33.63 -9.76
C SER A 275 -32.25 34.78 -10.52
N ASP A 276 -31.05 35.20 -10.13
CA ASP A 276 -30.31 36.32 -10.72
C ASP A 276 -30.04 36.22 -12.23
N GLY A 277 -30.36 35.07 -12.85
CA GLY A 277 -30.29 34.84 -14.29
C GLY A 277 -28.89 34.52 -14.79
N ASP A 278 -27.95 34.22 -13.89
CA ASP A 278 -26.55 33.96 -14.27
C ASP A 278 -26.36 32.57 -14.85
N ALA A 279 -26.57 32.48 -16.16
CA ALA A 279 -26.39 31.25 -16.94
C ALA A 279 -24.98 30.62 -16.81
N VAL A 280 -23.96 31.42 -16.48
CA VAL A 280 -22.59 30.91 -16.25
C VAL A 280 -22.51 30.19 -14.92
N ALA A 281 -23.02 30.80 -13.86
CA ALA A 281 -23.07 30.14 -12.56
C ALA A 281 -23.89 28.85 -12.60
N HIS A 282 -25.04 28.88 -13.26
CA HIS A 282 -25.92 27.70 -13.39
C HIS A 282 -25.24 26.53 -14.12
N ALA A 283 -24.63 26.79 -15.28
CA ALA A 283 -23.90 25.76 -16.00
C ALA A 283 -22.74 25.18 -15.17
N MET A 284 -22.04 26.02 -14.38
CA MET A 284 -20.98 25.55 -13.49
C MET A 284 -21.51 24.67 -12.36
N VAL A 285 -22.66 25.01 -11.76
CA VAL A 285 -23.32 24.20 -10.73
C VAL A 285 -23.66 22.82 -11.27
N ASP A 286 -24.28 22.74 -12.46
CA ASP A 286 -24.60 21.45 -13.10
C ASP A 286 -23.35 20.63 -13.41
N ALA A 287 -22.28 21.26 -13.91
CA ALA A 287 -21.03 20.56 -14.17
C ALA A 287 -20.43 19.96 -12.88
N LEU A 288 -20.44 20.70 -11.77
CA LEU A 288 -19.91 20.26 -10.48
C LEU A 288 -20.75 19.13 -9.86
N LEU A 289 -22.07 19.30 -9.82
CA LEU A 289 -23.00 18.30 -9.29
C LEU A 289 -22.97 17.02 -10.13
N GLY A 290 -22.93 17.15 -11.46
CA GLY A 290 -22.79 16.05 -12.39
C GLY A 290 -21.50 15.26 -12.20
N ALA A 291 -20.36 15.96 -12.01
CA ALA A 291 -19.06 15.32 -11.75
C ALA A 291 -19.08 14.49 -10.45
N ALA A 292 -19.77 14.97 -9.42
CA ALA A 292 -19.90 14.29 -8.14
C ALA A 292 -21.01 13.21 -8.11
N GLY A 293 -21.89 13.18 -9.11
CA GLY A 293 -23.06 12.30 -9.14
C GLY A 293 -24.17 12.73 -8.18
N LEU A 294 -24.30 14.05 -7.95
CA LEU A 294 -25.25 14.63 -7.00
C LEU A 294 -26.54 15.14 -7.66
N GLY A 295 -26.70 15.01 -8.98
CA GLY A 295 -27.88 15.51 -9.71
C GLY A 295 -27.61 16.84 -10.40
N ASP A 296 -28.59 17.74 -10.40
CA ASP A 296 -28.59 19.02 -11.13
C ASP A 296 -29.09 20.19 -10.28
N ILE A 297 -28.98 21.40 -10.81
CA ILE A 297 -29.38 22.65 -10.17
C ILE A 297 -30.88 22.65 -9.83
N GLY A 298 -31.73 22.05 -10.66
CA GLY A 298 -33.18 21.99 -10.44
C GLY A 298 -33.54 21.17 -9.21
N GLN A 299 -32.81 20.07 -8.97
CA GLN A 299 -33.01 19.20 -7.82
C GLN A 299 -32.65 19.91 -6.49
N HIS A 300 -31.60 20.73 -6.48
CA HIS A 300 -31.08 21.34 -5.24
C HIS A 300 -31.55 22.77 -5.01
N PHE A 301 -31.75 23.53 -6.07
CA PHE A 301 -32.01 24.97 -6.05
C PHE A 301 -33.31 25.35 -6.77
N GLY A 302 -34.22 24.39 -6.93
CA GLY A 302 -35.47 24.57 -7.66
C GLY A 302 -36.29 25.82 -7.27
N THR A 303 -36.97 26.38 -8.26
CA THR A 303 -37.63 27.70 -8.23
C THR A 303 -38.80 27.84 -7.26
N ALA A 304 -39.30 26.73 -6.70
CA ALA A 304 -40.39 26.74 -5.72
C ALA A 304 -39.93 27.07 -4.28
N ARG A 305 -38.62 27.28 -4.05
CA ARG A 305 -38.03 27.53 -2.73
C ARG A 305 -37.80 29.02 -2.48
N PRO A 306 -38.55 29.67 -1.57
CA PRO A 306 -38.43 31.10 -1.31
C PRO A 306 -37.06 31.51 -0.76
N GLU A 307 -36.34 30.60 -0.10
CA GLU A 307 -35.03 30.87 0.49
C GLU A 307 -33.93 31.21 -0.55
N TYR A 308 -34.16 30.94 -1.84
CA TYR A 308 -33.22 31.23 -2.92
C TYR A 308 -33.64 32.43 -3.79
N ALA A 309 -34.71 33.14 -3.41
CA ALA A 309 -35.16 34.33 -4.12
C ALA A 309 -34.12 35.46 -3.97
N GLY A 310 -33.60 35.95 -5.09
CA GLY A 310 -32.58 37.00 -5.13
C GLY A 310 -31.17 36.53 -4.75
N ALA A 311 -30.95 35.22 -4.65
CA ALA A 311 -29.60 34.67 -4.51
C ALA A 311 -28.81 34.88 -5.80
N HIS A 312 -27.51 35.16 -5.63
CA HIS A 312 -26.58 35.39 -6.73
C HIS A 312 -25.64 34.19 -6.95
N ALA A 313 -24.89 34.22 -8.06
CA ALA A 313 -23.87 33.23 -8.40
C ALA A 313 -23.00 32.76 -7.21
N ASP A 314 -22.58 33.68 -6.33
CA ASP A 314 -21.73 33.38 -5.17
C ASP A 314 -22.40 32.40 -4.21
N PHE A 315 -23.69 32.57 -3.95
CA PHE A 315 -24.47 31.68 -3.09
C PHE A 315 -24.58 30.27 -3.67
N PHE A 316 -25.00 30.14 -4.93
CA PHE A 316 -25.20 28.84 -5.57
C PHE A 316 -23.89 28.05 -5.68
N LEU A 317 -22.80 28.73 -6.07
CA LEU A 317 -21.48 28.12 -6.18
C LEU A 317 -20.91 27.74 -4.81
N ALA A 318 -21.02 28.61 -3.81
CA ALA A 318 -20.54 28.29 -2.46
C ALA A 318 -21.30 27.12 -1.83
N ARG A 319 -22.64 27.07 -1.99
CA ARG A 319 -23.43 25.93 -1.49
C ARG A 319 -23.08 24.64 -2.23
N THR A 320 -22.89 24.71 -3.55
CA THR A 320 -22.48 23.56 -4.36
C THR A 320 -21.10 23.04 -3.93
N ALA A 321 -20.13 23.93 -3.72
CA ALA A 321 -18.80 23.56 -3.22
C ALA A 321 -18.88 22.86 -1.85
N ALA A 322 -19.74 23.34 -0.95
CA ALA A 322 -19.99 22.69 0.33
C ALA A 322 -20.59 21.28 0.17
N MET A 323 -21.56 21.10 -0.74
CA MET A 323 -22.16 19.79 -1.01
C MET A 323 -21.16 18.78 -1.59
N LEU A 324 -20.25 19.23 -2.47
CA LEU A 324 -19.17 18.40 -2.99
C LEU A 324 -18.24 17.93 -1.86
N ALA A 325 -17.84 18.85 -0.97
CA ALA A 325 -17.01 18.53 0.18
C ALA A 325 -17.71 17.55 1.15
N GLU A 326 -19.00 17.76 1.44
CA GLU A 326 -19.85 16.86 2.23
C GLU A 326 -19.91 15.45 1.61
N ALA A 327 -19.89 15.34 0.28
CA ALA A 327 -19.85 14.07 -0.47
C ALA A 327 -18.44 13.47 -0.62
N GLY A 328 -17.40 14.09 -0.04
CA GLY A 328 -16.02 13.63 -0.08
C GLY A 328 -15.30 13.94 -1.40
N PHE A 329 -15.60 15.08 -2.02
CA PHE A 329 -14.94 15.57 -3.23
C PHE A 329 -14.31 16.95 -3.02
N ALA A 330 -13.13 17.14 -3.62
CA ALA A 330 -12.52 18.45 -3.82
C ALA A 330 -12.61 18.87 -5.29
N ILE A 331 -12.75 20.17 -5.53
CA ILE A 331 -12.81 20.75 -6.86
C ILE A 331 -11.39 20.97 -7.36
N GLY A 332 -11.06 20.39 -8.52
CA GLY A 332 -9.79 20.65 -9.20
C GLY A 332 -9.83 21.97 -9.97
N ASN A 333 -10.66 22.03 -11.01
CA ASN A 333 -10.88 23.25 -11.79
C ASN A 333 -12.24 23.23 -12.50
N VAL A 334 -12.68 24.42 -12.94
CA VAL A 334 -13.85 24.60 -13.80
C VAL A 334 -13.47 25.44 -15.02
N SER A 335 -13.82 24.97 -16.21
CA SER A 335 -13.70 25.74 -17.46
C SER A 335 -15.09 25.96 -18.00
N VAL A 336 -15.45 27.22 -18.27
CA VAL A 336 -16.77 27.58 -18.79
C VAL A 336 -16.64 28.46 -20.03
N GLN A 337 -17.47 28.19 -21.03
CA GLN A 337 -17.60 28.99 -22.23
C GLN A 337 -19.05 29.42 -22.41
N PHE A 338 -19.28 30.70 -22.67
CA PHE A 338 -20.58 31.16 -23.13
C PHE A 338 -20.53 31.71 -24.57
N GLN A 339 -21.65 31.58 -25.26
CA GLN A 339 -21.88 32.01 -26.62
C GLN A 339 -22.93 33.12 -26.62
N GLY A 340 -22.58 34.30 -27.10
CA GLY A 340 -23.48 35.45 -27.15
C GLY A 340 -22.83 36.69 -27.75
N ASN A 341 -23.67 37.60 -28.28
CA ASN A 341 -23.21 38.85 -28.89
C ASN A 341 -22.81 39.93 -27.87
N ARG A 342 -23.41 39.87 -26.68
CA ARG A 342 -23.23 40.77 -25.53
C ARG A 342 -23.15 39.92 -24.25
N PRO A 343 -22.50 40.40 -23.18
CA PRO A 343 -21.75 41.66 -23.07
C PRO A 343 -20.35 41.54 -23.70
N ARG A 344 -19.61 42.66 -23.81
CA ARG A 344 -18.19 42.65 -24.21
C ARG A 344 -17.32 42.12 -23.06
N PHE A 345 -17.24 40.80 -22.95
CA PHE A 345 -16.69 40.09 -21.80
C PHE A 345 -15.19 40.31 -21.53
N SER A 346 -14.36 40.36 -22.59
CA SER A 346 -12.91 40.22 -22.48
C SER A 346 -12.24 41.19 -21.49
N ALA A 347 -12.75 42.41 -21.35
CA ALA A 347 -12.18 43.42 -20.46
C ALA A 347 -12.35 43.09 -18.96
N ARG A 348 -13.38 42.32 -18.59
CA ARG A 348 -13.69 41.95 -17.20
C ARG A 348 -13.50 40.46 -16.90
N ARG A 349 -12.91 39.70 -17.83
CA ARG A 349 -12.62 38.28 -17.62
C ARG A 349 -11.84 37.99 -16.33
N PRO A 350 -10.72 38.69 -16.03
CA PRO A 350 -9.97 38.41 -14.79
C PRO A 350 -10.79 38.69 -13.53
N GLU A 351 -11.70 39.65 -13.58
CA GLU A 351 -12.61 39.98 -12.48
C GLU A 351 -13.63 38.85 -12.27
N ALA A 352 -14.26 38.37 -13.34
CA ALA A 352 -15.21 37.26 -13.31
C ALA A 352 -14.55 35.97 -12.79
N GLU A 353 -13.40 35.59 -13.35
CA GLU A 353 -12.64 34.41 -12.92
C GLU A 353 -12.29 34.47 -11.43
N ARG A 354 -11.91 35.64 -10.91
CA ARG A 354 -11.62 35.83 -9.49
C ARG A 354 -12.88 35.65 -8.62
N VAL A 355 -14.00 36.27 -8.99
CA VAL A 355 -15.26 36.17 -8.23
C VAL A 355 -15.75 34.72 -8.17
N LEU A 356 -15.77 34.03 -9.32
CA LEU A 356 -16.20 32.64 -9.43
C LEU A 356 -15.24 31.70 -8.67
N SER A 357 -13.93 31.90 -8.78
CA SER A 357 -12.93 31.11 -8.05
C SER A 357 -13.09 31.29 -6.54
N SER A 358 -13.30 32.52 -6.06
CA SER A 358 -13.56 32.79 -4.64
C SER A 358 -14.84 32.10 -4.14
N ALA A 359 -15.92 32.10 -4.95
CA ALA A 359 -17.15 31.41 -4.60
C ALA A 359 -16.97 29.88 -4.49
N LEU A 360 -16.04 29.30 -5.25
CA LEU A 360 -15.68 27.88 -5.17
C LEU A 360 -14.53 27.58 -4.20
N GLY A 361 -14.32 28.43 -3.19
CA GLY A 361 -13.30 28.19 -2.15
C GLY A 361 -11.85 28.28 -2.67
N GLY A 362 -11.62 28.99 -3.76
CA GLY A 362 -10.30 29.17 -4.37
C GLY A 362 -9.97 28.19 -5.50
N ALA A 363 -10.90 27.31 -5.89
CA ALA A 363 -10.70 26.45 -7.06
C ALA A 363 -10.49 27.28 -8.33
N THR A 364 -9.64 26.80 -9.24
CA THR A 364 -9.32 27.54 -10.47
C THR A 364 -10.52 27.56 -11.41
N VAL A 365 -10.99 28.75 -11.77
CA VAL A 365 -12.03 28.96 -12.79
C VAL A 365 -11.46 29.69 -14.00
N THR A 366 -11.75 29.18 -15.19
CA THR A 366 -11.43 29.85 -16.47
C THR A 366 -12.72 30.12 -17.23
N VAL A 367 -12.92 31.36 -17.67
CA VAL A 367 -14.12 31.77 -18.41
C VAL A 367 -13.72 32.20 -19.81
N SER A 368 -14.38 31.65 -20.83
CA SER A 368 -14.27 32.07 -22.22
C SER A 368 -15.61 32.52 -22.79
N ALA A 369 -15.56 33.40 -23.78
CA ALA A 369 -16.73 33.92 -24.47
C ALA A 369 -16.47 33.92 -25.96
N THR A 370 -17.47 33.56 -26.76
CA THR A 370 -17.39 33.62 -28.22
C THR A 370 -18.72 34.07 -28.83
N THR A 371 -18.68 34.60 -30.03
CA THR A 371 -19.86 34.79 -30.88
C THR A 371 -20.13 33.53 -31.69
N THR A 372 -21.31 33.44 -32.30
CA THR A 372 -21.68 32.37 -33.24
C THR A 372 -21.84 32.91 -34.67
N ASP A 373 -21.16 34.01 -34.98
CA ASP A 373 -21.15 34.65 -36.31
C ASP A 373 -22.54 34.93 -36.89
N GLY A 374 -23.47 35.38 -36.05
CA GLY A 374 -24.86 35.67 -36.43
C GLY A 374 -25.75 34.42 -36.60
N LEU A 375 -25.23 33.23 -36.35
CA LEU A 375 -25.95 31.97 -36.48
C LEU A 375 -26.59 31.54 -35.15
N GLY A 376 -27.75 30.88 -35.24
CA GLY A 376 -28.49 30.40 -34.07
C GLY A 376 -29.09 31.52 -33.22
N PHE A 377 -29.79 31.13 -32.14
CA PHE A 377 -30.37 32.08 -31.19
C PHE A 377 -29.30 32.97 -30.49
N PRO A 378 -28.07 32.49 -30.18
CA PRO A 378 -27.04 33.37 -29.62
C PRO A 378 -26.59 34.45 -30.60
N GLY A 379 -26.45 34.08 -31.88
CA GLY A 379 -26.02 34.98 -32.95
C GLY A 379 -27.08 35.98 -33.37
N ARG A 380 -28.37 35.63 -33.25
CA ARG A 380 -29.49 36.57 -33.46
C ARG A 380 -29.76 37.49 -32.26
N GLY A 381 -29.04 37.32 -31.15
CA GLY A 381 -29.23 38.12 -29.94
C GLY A 381 -30.51 37.78 -29.19
N GLU A 382 -31.05 36.57 -29.37
CA GLU A 382 -32.26 36.09 -28.68
C GLU A 382 -31.93 35.57 -27.27
N GLY A 383 -30.68 35.16 -27.02
CA GLY A 383 -30.24 34.63 -25.73
C GLY A 383 -28.74 34.32 -25.68
N ILE A 384 -28.32 33.66 -24.61
CA ILE A 384 -26.97 33.16 -24.38
C ILE A 384 -27.02 31.64 -24.18
N SER A 385 -26.03 30.93 -24.72
CA SER A 385 -25.80 29.51 -24.44
C SER A 385 -24.51 29.35 -23.66
N VAL A 386 -24.51 28.55 -22.61
CA VAL A 386 -23.33 28.32 -21.77
C VAL A 386 -23.01 26.84 -21.66
N THR A 387 -21.74 26.49 -21.67
CA THR A 387 -21.24 25.14 -21.41
C THR A 387 -20.09 25.20 -20.43
N ALA A 388 -20.19 24.46 -19.33
CA ALA A 388 -19.16 24.34 -18.32
C ALA A 388 -18.66 22.89 -18.23
N VAL A 389 -17.38 22.73 -17.92
CA VAL A 389 -16.73 21.46 -17.62
C VAL A 389 -16.03 21.59 -16.28
N ALA A 390 -16.33 20.68 -15.35
CA ALA A 390 -15.74 20.66 -14.03
C ALA A 390 -14.96 19.36 -13.82
N LEU A 391 -13.82 19.47 -13.13
CA LEU A 391 -13.04 18.33 -12.66
C LEU A 391 -13.08 18.29 -11.13
N VAL A 392 -13.42 17.13 -10.57
CA VAL A 392 -13.41 16.88 -9.12
C VAL A 392 -12.64 15.60 -8.81
N HIS A 393 -12.08 15.48 -7.61
CA HIS A 393 -11.41 14.26 -7.16
C HIS A 393 -11.81 13.92 -5.73
N ARG A 394 -11.72 12.64 -5.35
CA ARG A 394 -11.99 12.22 -3.98
C ARG A 394 -10.97 12.86 -3.03
N ILE A 395 -11.44 13.23 -1.84
CA ILE A 395 -10.61 13.68 -0.69
C ILE A 395 -10.13 12.46 0.09
#